data_AF-A0A8T5NMA4-F1
#
_entry.id   AF-A0A8T5NMA4-F1
#
_cell.length_a   1.000
_cell.length_b   1.000
_cell.length_c   1.000
_cell.angle_alpha   90.00
_cell.angle_beta   90.00
_cell.angle_gamma   90.00
#
_symmetry.space_group_name_H-M   'P 1'
#
loop_
_entity.id
_entity.type
_entity.pdbx_description
1 polymer ?
#
loop_
_entity_poly.entity_id
_entity_poly.type
_entity_poly.pdbx_seq_one_letter_code
_entity_poly.pdbx_strand_id
1 'polypeptide(L)'
;IELRGDEPHIITELYDGLKEINIKNYIEYYHDALQNREELLSLFNLGEIELEEKSTGEVLFLQICEKAAAFARETGNKSDDFDDLNKLLSKKYIGNFSTFQSIPDFWAIKQLFPVVPVSRANEKPTQYGTIVDITCDSDGEIDKFVDLKDVKEILELHELNNGSYYLAILMLGAYQDTIGDYHNLFGAANEAHIIMDDSGGWHIKQIVNGDRNCDVLGYVKYNTNSLLASFESEVVQAQRENKISKQEAEEIINNYKESMNQYTYLDM
;
A
#
# COMPACT_ATOMS: atom_id res chain seq x y z
N ILE A 1 18.77 -19.68 5.95
CA ILE A 1 18.22 -20.95 5.42
C ILE A 1 19.33 -21.97 5.53
N GLU A 2 19.09 -23.07 6.25
CA GLU A 2 19.97 -24.24 6.25
C GLU A 2 19.30 -25.31 5.39
N LEU A 3 20.06 -25.85 4.44
CA LEU A 3 19.60 -26.91 3.55
C LEU A 3 19.67 -28.28 4.25
N ARG A 4 18.67 -29.12 4.02
CA ARG A 4 18.47 -30.48 4.53
C ARG A 4 19.18 -31.54 3.68
N GLY A 5 19.62 -31.19 2.47
CA GLY A 5 20.44 -32.03 1.58
C GLY A 5 19.65 -32.88 0.59
N ASP A 6 18.31 -32.81 0.62
CA ASP A 6 17.38 -33.43 -0.32
C ASP A 6 16.68 -32.41 -1.22
N GLU A 7 17.09 -31.15 -1.18
CA GLU A 7 16.44 -30.10 -1.95
C GLU A 7 16.56 -30.30 -3.47
N PRO A 8 15.54 -29.84 -4.22
CA PRO A 8 15.62 -29.67 -5.66
C PRO A 8 16.88 -28.92 -6.07
N HIS A 9 17.46 -29.34 -7.19
CA HIS A 9 18.71 -28.78 -7.71
C HIS A 9 18.68 -27.25 -7.78
N ILE A 10 17.55 -26.69 -8.21
CA ILE A 10 17.35 -25.24 -8.35
C ILE A 10 17.50 -24.45 -7.05
N ILE A 11 17.12 -25.05 -5.90
CA ILE A 11 17.27 -24.42 -4.59
C ILE A 11 18.75 -24.44 -4.17
N THR A 12 19.46 -25.53 -4.50
CA THR A 12 20.89 -25.63 -4.25
C THR A 12 21.66 -24.60 -5.07
N GLU A 13 21.32 -24.41 -6.34
CA GLU A 13 21.92 -23.38 -7.20
C GLU A 13 21.68 -21.95 -6.66
N LEU A 14 20.44 -21.62 -6.27
CA LEU A 14 20.15 -20.33 -5.65
C LEU A 14 20.93 -20.15 -4.33
N TYR A 15 21.08 -21.20 -3.54
CA TYR A 15 21.80 -21.15 -2.28
C TYR A 15 23.31 -20.94 -2.48
N ASP A 16 23.91 -21.64 -3.44
CA ASP A 16 25.32 -21.48 -3.80
C ASP A 16 25.55 -20.10 -4.42
N GLY A 17 24.65 -19.66 -5.30
CA GLY A 17 24.69 -18.31 -5.88
C GLY A 17 24.65 -17.20 -4.83
N LEU A 18 23.81 -17.36 -3.80
CA LEU A 18 23.77 -16.43 -2.67
C LEU A 18 25.09 -16.38 -1.89
N LYS A 19 25.85 -17.48 -1.81
CA LYS A 19 27.15 -17.53 -1.12
C LYS A 19 28.27 -16.93 -1.95
N GLU A 20 28.26 -17.14 -3.25
CA GLU A 20 29.37 -16.78 -4.15
C GLU A 20 29.28 -15.36 -4.73
N ILE A 21 28.08 -14.77 -4.71
CA ILE A 21 27.86 -13.41 -5.20
C ILE A 21 28.76 -12.38 -4.50
N ASN A 22 29.42 -11.55 -5.30
CA ASN A 22 30.31 -10.47 -4.87
C ASN A 22 30.31 -9.30 -5.88
N ILE A 23 30.99 -8.21 -5.53
CA ILE A 23 30.99 -6.97 -6.31
C ILE A 23 31.47 -7.12 -7.77
N LYS A 24 32.21 -8.18 -8.11
CA LYS A 24 32.72 -8.40 -9.47
C LYS A 24 31.78 -9.20 -10.36
N ASN A 25 30.95 -10.07 -9.78
CA ASN A 25 30.12 -11.03 -10.51
C ASN A 25 28.60 -10.85 -10.25
N TYR A 26 28.19 -9.85 -9.46
CA TYR A 26 26.80 -9.67 -9.06
C TYR A 26 25.79 -9.53 -10.21
N ILE A 27 26.23 -9.06 -11.39
CA ILE A 27 25.39 -8.96 -12.58
C ILE A 27 25.04 -10.37 -13.09
N GLU A 28 26.04 -11.24 -13.22
CA GLU A 28 25.87 -12.62 -13.69
C GLU A 28 24.94 -13.40 -12.74
N TYR A 29 25.26 -13.40 -11.43
CA TYR A 29 24.42 -14.08 -10.44
C TYR A 29 23.01 -13.51 -10.32
N TYR A 30 22.79 -12.24 -10.68
CA TYR A 30 21.44 -11.67 -10.75
C TYR A 30 20.65 -12.24 -11.92
N HIS A 31 21.24 -12.32 -13.11
CA HIS A 31 20.59 -12.93 -14.27
C HIS A 31 20.34 -14.43 -14.06
N ASP A 32 21.30 -15.15 -13.47
CA ASP A 32 21.13 -16.56 -13.12
C ASP A 32 19.99 -16.72 -12.12
N ALA A 33 19.90 -15.85 -11.11
CA ALA A 33 18.79 -15.88 -10.14
C ALA A 33 17.43 -15.60 -10.80
N LEU A 34 17.35 -14.72 -11.80
CA LEU A 34 16.12 -14.48 -12.56
C LEU A 34 15.67 -15.73 -13.30
N GLN A 35 16.60 -16.40 -14.01
CA GLN A 35 16.32 -17.65 -14.71
C GLN A 35 15.87 -18.74 -13.72
N ASN A 36 16.58 -18.87 -12.60
CA ASN A 36 16.29 -19.89 -11.60
C ASN A 36 14.93 -19.68 -10.93
N ARG A 37 14.48 -18.42 -10.78
CA ARG A 37 13.13 -18.11 -10.29
C ARG A 37 12.05 -18.56 -11.28
N GLU A 38 12.26 -18.38 -12.58
CA GLU A 38 11.29 -18.82 -13.61
C GLU A 38 11.19 -20.34 -13.66
N GLU A 39 12.32 -21.04 -13.53
CA GLU A 39 12.36 -22.49 -13.46
C GLU A 39 11.69 -23.02 -12.18
N LEU A 40 11.99 -22.42 -11.02
CA LEU A 40 11.34 -22.73 -9.74
C LEU A 40 9.81 -22.62 -9.84
N LEU A 41 9.31 -21.53 -10.46
CA LEU A 41 7.88 -21.34 -10.66
C LEU A 41 7.29 -22.39 -11.62
N SER A 42 8.04 -22.75 -12.66
CA SER A 42 7.63 -23.78 -13.63
C SER A 42 7.52 -25.16 -12.97
N LEU A 43 8.50 -25.55 -12.16
CA LEU A 43 8.48 -26.80 -11.39
C LEU A 43 7.29 -26.86 -10.43
N PHE A 44 6.99 -25.76 -9.73
CA PHE A 44 5.83 -25.69 -8.85
C PHE A 44 4.51 -25.85 -9.62
N ASN A 45 4.36 -25.16 -10.75
CA ASN A 45 3.16 -25.25 -11.58
C ASN A 45 2.93 -26.64 -12.18
N LEU A 46 4.01 -27.40 -12.41
CA LEU A 46 3.96 -28.79 -12.87
C LEU A 46 3.72 -29.78 -11.73
N GLY A 47 3.78 -29.34 -10.47
CA GLY A 47 3.63 -30.19 -9.28
C GLY A 47 4.88 -31.00 -8.94
N GLU A 48 6.05 -30.60 -9.45
CA GLU A 48 7.34 -31.27 -9.20
C GLU A 48 8.00 -30.84 -7.88
N ILE A 49 7.57 -29.70 -7.32
CA ILE A 49 8.03 -29.20 -6.01
C ILE A 49 6.86 -28.76 -5.13
N GLU A 50 7.05 -28.82 -3.82
CA GLU A 50 6.08 -28.41 -2.81
C GLU A 50 6.15 -26.90 -2.49
N LEU A 51 5.18 -26.40 -1.73
CA LEU A 51 5.08 -24.98 -1.39
C LEU A 51 6.27 -24.52 -0.52
N GLU A 52 6.76 -25.38 0.36
CA GLU A 52 7.91 -25.16 1.23
C GLU A 52 9.20 -24.94 0.41
N GLU A 53 9.36 -25.71 -0.65
CA GLU A 53 10.49 -25.64 -1.59
C GLU A 53 10.40 -24.36 -2.42
N LYS A 54 9.23 -24.07 -2.98
CA LYS A 54 8.97 -22.79 -3.67
C LYS A 54 9.27 -21.59 -2.77
N SER A 55 8.77 -21.61 -1.54
CA SER A 55 9.00 -20.54 -0.56
C SER A 55 10.49 -20.36 -0.27
N THR A 56 11.22 -21.46 -0.09
CA THR A 56 12.67 -21.44 0.13
C THR A 56 13.41 -20.81 -1.05
N GLY A 57 13.09 -21.23 -2.27
CA GLY A 57 13.67 -20.66 -3.49
C GLY A 57 13.36 -19.17 -3.66
N GLU A 58 12.11 -18.75 -3.41
CA GLU A 58 11.71 -17.33 -3.47
C GLU A 58 12.47 -16.47 -2.44
N VAL A 59 12.69 -16.97 -1.22
CA VAL A 59 13.48 -16.26 -0.20
C VAL A 59 14.96 -16.15 -0.61
N LEU A 60 15.55 -17.22 -1.15
CA LEU A 60 16.94 -17.16 -1.63
C LEU A 60 17.10 -16.19 -2.80
N PHE A 61 16.17 -16.21 -3.74
CA PHE A 61 16.12 -15.26 -4.86
C PHE A 61 16.08 -13.81 -4.37
N LEU A 62 15.20 -13.49 -3.39
CA LEU A 62 15.12 -12.14 -2.83
C LEU A 62 16.42 -11.72 -2.15
N GLN A 63 17.09 -12.62 -1.41
CA GLN A 63 18.37 -12.32 -0.77
C GLN A 63 19.50 -12.06 -1.79
N ILE A 64 19.51 -12.78 -2.93
CA ILE A 64 20.44 -12.50 -4.03
C ILE A 64 20.16 -11.11 -4.60
N CYS A 65 18.89 -10.78 -4.87
CA CYS A 65 18.47 -9.48 -5.37
C CYS A 65 18.91 -8.34 -4.44
N GLU A 66 18.72 -8.49 -3.12
CA GLU A 66 19.16 -7.50 -2.14
C GLU A 66 20.68 -7.26 -2.16
N LYS A 67 21.48 -8.33 -2.25
CA LYS A 67 22.94 -8.23 -2.38
C LYS A 67 23.34 -7.58 -3.70
N ALA A 68 22.73 -8.00 -4.82
CA ALA A 68 22.99 -7.43 -6.13
C ALA A 68 22.69 -5.93 -6.16
N ALA A 69 21.56 -5.50 -5.57
CA ALA A 69 21.21 -4.08 -5.46
C ALA A 69 22.18 -3.30 -4.57
N ALA A 70 22.69 -3.90 -3.49
CA ALA A 70 23.72 -3.28 -2.66
C ALA A 70 25.03 -3.04 -3.44
N PHE A 71 25.49 -4.04 -4.20
CA PHE A 71 26.68 -3.91 -5.05
C PHE A 71 26.47 -2.93 -6.21
N ALA A 72 25.27 -2.90 -6.81
CA ALA A 72 24.92 -1.92 -7.84
C ALA A 72 25.02 -0.48 -7.32
N ARG A 73 24.52 -0.23 -6.10
CA ARG A 73 24.64 1.07 -5.44
C ARG A 73 26.09 1.45 -5.14
N GLU A 74 26.92 0.49 -4.71
CA GLU A 74 28.33 0.72 -4.41
C GLU A 74 29.16 1.06 -5.66
N THR A 75 28.90 0.36 -6.77
CA THR A 75 29.58 0.61 -8.05
C THR A 75 29.03 1.81 -8.82
N GLY A 76 27.88 2.34 -8.40
CA GLY A 76 27.19 3.43 -9.09
C GLY A 76 26.59 3.00 -10.43
N ASN A 77 26.24 1.71 -10.58
CA ASN A 77 25.62 1.19 -11.79
C ASN A 77 24.18 1.72 -11.92
N LYS A 78 23.85 2.21 -13.12
CA LYS A 78 22.56 2.82 -13.48
C LYS A 78 22.03 2.23 -14.80
N SER A 79 22.31 0.96 -15.06
CA SER A 79 21.71 0.28 -16.21
C SER A 79 20.25 -0.04 -15.94
N ASP A 80 19.46 -0.15 -17.01
CA ASP A 80 18.04 -0.45 -16.96
C ASP A 80 17.74 -1.72 -16.13
N ASP A 81 18.57 -2.76 -16.24
CA ASP A 81 18.46 -3.99 -15.42
C ASP A 81 18.46 -3.72 -13.91
N PHE A 82 19.18 -2.69 -13.45
CA PHE A 82 19.25 -2.34 -12.03
C PHE A 82 18.12 -1.40 -11.61
N ASP A 83 17.53 -0.66 -12.53
CA ASP A 83 16.28 0.05 -12.29
C ASP A 83 15.13 -0.95 -12.11
N ASP A 84 15.07 -1.99 -12.94
CA ASP A 84 14.15 -3.13 -12.79
C ASP A 84 14.37 -3.87 -11.45
N LEU A 85 15.63 -4.09 -11.05
CA LEU A 85 15.93 -4.66 -9.74
C LEU A 85 15.46 -3.76 -8.58
N ASN A 86 15.66 -2.44 -8.67
CA ASN A 86 15.19 -1.51 -7.65
C ASN A 86 13.66 -1.50 -7.58
N LYS A 87 12.97 -1.63 -8.71
CA LYS A 87 11.52 -1.79 -8.79
C LYS A 87 11.05 -3.10 -8.15
N LEU A 88 11.74 -4.20 -8.44
CA LEU A 88 11.45 -5.51 -7.85
C LEU A 88 11.60 -5.50 -6.31
N LEU A 89 12.60 -4.79 -5.80
CA LEU A 89 12.84 -4.63 -4.35
C LEU A 89 12.08 -3.46 -3.73
N SER A 90 11.27 -2.75 -4.52
CA SER A 90 10.54 -1.58 -4.03
C SER A 90 9.54 -1.99 -2.96
N LYS A 91 9.47 -1.19 -1.90
CA LYS A 91 8.53 -1.41 -0.81
C LYS A 91 7.18 -0.79 -1.16
N LYS A 92 6.10 -1.46 -0.77
CA LYS A 92 4.75 -0.90 -0.86
C LYS A 92 4.43 -0.14 0.43
N TYR A 93 4.22 1.16 0.34
CA TYR A 93 3.79 2.00 1.46
C TYR A 93 2.27 2.13 1.41
N ILE A 94 1.59 1.59 2.42
CA ILE A 94 0.13 1.66 2.50
C ILE A 94 -0.27 3.03 3.04
N GLY A 95 -0.96 3.82 2.22
CA GLY A 95 -1.52 5.12 2.57
C GLY A 95 -3.00 4.99 2.89
N ASN A 96 -3.43 5.58 4.01
CA ASN A 96 -4.84 5.65 4.40
C ASN A 96 -5.60 6.71 3.58
N PHE A 97 -5.81 6.43 2.30
CA PHE A 97 -6.58 7.24 1.36
C PHE A 97 -7.17 6.33 0.26
N SER A 98 -7.87 6.91 -0.71
CA SER A 98 -8.37 6.21 -1.90
C SER A 98 -7.93 6.95 -3.15
N THR A 99 -7.27 6.25 -4.06
CA THR A 99 -6.81 6.78 -5.36
C THR A 99 -8.00 7.23 -6.19
N PHE A 100 -9.05 6.41 -6.23
CA PHE A 100 -10.27 6.66 -7.00
C PHE A 100 -11.07 7.87 -6.49
N GLN A 101 -11.00 8.14 -5.18
CA GLN A 101 -11.68 9.29 -4.57
C GLN A 101 -10.84 10.57 -4.67
N SER A 102 -9.53 10.49 -4.40
CA SER A 102 -8.70 11.70 -4.19
C SER A 102 -7.87 12.10 -5.41
N ILE A 103 -7.53 11.15 -6.29
CA ILE A 103 -6.70 11.36 -7.48
C ILE A 103 -7.22 10.56 -8.70
N PRO A 104 -8.50 10.72 -9.08
CA PRO A 104 -9.09 9.94 -10.18
C PRO A 104 -8.35 10.10 -11.51
N ASP A 105 -7.76 11.27 -11.79
CA ASP A 105 -7.03 11.48 -13.05
C ASP A 105 -5.71 10.69 -13.12
N PHE A 106 -5.11 10.36 -11.97
CA PHE A 106 -3.93 9.48 -11.94
C PHE A 106 -4.30 8.11 -12.51
N TRP A 107 -5.42 7.56 -12.05
CA TRP A 107 -5.93 6.28 -12.52
C TRP A 107 -6.39 6.37 -13.99
N ALA A 108 -7.25 7.33 -14.31
CA ALA A 108 -7.97 7.40 -15.58
C ALA A 108 -7.12 7.84 -16.78
N ILE A 109 -6.28 8.86 -16.61
CA ILE A 109 -5.52 9.49 -17.71
C ILE A 109 -4.02 9.53 -17.46
N LYS A 110 -3.53 8.85 -16.42
CA LYS A 110 -2.11 8.78 -16.05
C LYS A 110 -1.52 10.16 -15.74
N GLN A 111 -2.33 11.06 -15.19
CA GLN A 111 -1.88 12.35 -14.70
C GLN A 111 -0.89 12.15 -13.55
N LEU A 112 0.25 12.84 -13.61
CA LEU A 112 1.26 12.76 -12.54
C LEU A 112 1.01 13.84 -11.50
N PHE A 113 1.12 13.45 -10.23
CA PHE A 113 1.05 14.35 -9.09
C PHE A 113 2.38 14.31 -8.33
N PRO A 114 2.95 15.47 -7.94
CA PRO A 114 4.11 15.47 -7.05
C PRO A 114 3.71 14.90 -5.69
N VAL A 115 4.44 13.90 -5.21
CA VAL A 115 4.24 13.29 -3.89
C VAL A 115 5.50 13.48 -3.05
N VAL A 116 5.34 13.99 -1.84
CA VAL A 116 6.46 14.30 -0.93
C VAL A 116 6.17 13.91 0.52
N PRO A 117 7.17 13.45 1.29
CA PRO A 117 7.06 13.36 2.75
C PRO A 117 6.85 14.74 3.37
N VAL A 118 5.86 14.87 4.24
CA VAL A 118 5.55 16.13 4.94
C VAL A 118 6.57 16.42 6.04
N SER A 119 7.10 15.37 6.66
CA SER A 119 8.10 15.46 7.73
C SER A 119 9.46 14.94 7.26
N ARG A 120 10.50 15.20 8.06
CA ARG A 120 11.87 14.68 7.85
C ARG A 120 12.54 15.16 6.55
N ALA A 121 12.15 16.33 6.02
CA ALA A 121 12.73 16.91 4.81
C ALA A 121 14.26 17.18 4.89
N ASN A 122 14.83 17.22 6.10
CA ASN A 122 16.27 17.39 6.32
C ASN A 122 17.04 16.05 6.38
N GLU A 123 16.34 14.92 6.37
CA GLU A 123 16.94 13.59 6.37
C GLU A 123 16.99 13.05 4.94
N LYS A 124 18.05 12.31 4.62
CA LYS A 124 18.14 11.66 3.31
C LYS A 124 17.25 10.40 3.33
N PRO A 125 16.30 10.24 2.39
CA PRO A 125 15.54 9.00 2.26
C PRO A 125 16.47 7.82 1.96
N THR A 126 16.18 6.67 2.56
CA THR A 126 16.98 5.44 2.45
C THR A 126 16.18 4.28 1.86
N GLN A 127 14.87 4.44 1.75
CA GLN A 127 13.96 3.45 1.20
C GLN A 127 13.47 3.90 -0.17
N TYR A 128 13.06 2.94 -0.98
CA TYR A 128 12.48 3.18 -2.29
C TYR A 128 11.19 2.36 -2.35
N GLY A 129 10.12 2.98 -2.85
CA GLY A 129 8.83 2.33 -2.82
C GLY A 129 7.77 2.99 -3.68
N THR A 130 6.67 2.27 -3.85
CA THR A 130 5.41 2.78 -4.39
C THR A 130 4.44 3.05 -3.25
N ILE A 131 3.38 3.80 -3.53
CA ILE A 131 2.34 4.09 -2.54
C ILE A 131 1.08 3.35 -2.96
N VAL A 132 0.57 2.49 -2.09
CA VAL A 132 -0.68 1.76 -2.32
C VAL A 132 -1.74 2.36 -1.42
N ASP A 133 -2.94 2.53 -1.93
CA ASP A 133 -4.08 2.96 -1.14
C ASP A 133 -4.67 1.78 -0.32
N ILE A 134 -5.77 2.02 0.40
CA ILE A 134 -6.43 0.97 1.22
C ILE A 134 -7.60 0.29 0.51
N THR A 135 -7.75 0.50 -0.80
CA THR A 135 -8.77 -0.18 -1.58
C THR A 135 -8.37 -1.65 -1.83
N CYS A 136 -9.34 -2.45 -2.28
CA CYS A 136 -9.09 -3.84 -2.63
C CYS A 136 -8.71 -4.01 -4.11
N ASP A 137 -8.64 -2.91 -4.85
CA ASP A 137 -8.32 -2.90 -6.27
C ASP A 137 -6.80 -2.71 -6.45
N SER A 138 -6.19 -3.53 -7.31
CA SER A 138 -4.77 -3.43 -7.62
C SER A 138 -4.40 -2.14 -8.36
N ASP A 139 -5.38 -1.47 -8.98
CA ASP A 139 -5.21 -0.17 -9.61
C ASP A 139 -5.03 0.97 -8.58
N GLY A 140 -5.30 0.72 -7.29
CA GLY A 140 -5.09 1.64 -6.17
C GLY A 140 -3.62 1.83 -5.79
N GLU A 141 -2.73 1.97 -6.76
CA GLU A 141 -1.28 2.09 -6.55
C GLU A 141 -0.71 3.27 -7.35
N ILE A 142 -0.02 4.18 -6.64
CA ILE A 142 0.82 5.22 -7.25
C ILE A 142 2.20 4.61 -7.51
N ASP A 143 2.41 4.20 -8.75
CA ASP A 143 3.64 3.61 -9.27
C ASP A 143 4.42 4.53 -10.21
N LYS A 144 3.98 5.79 -10.38
CA LYS A 144 4.59 6.80 -11.25
C LYS A 144 4.71 8.15 -10.57
N PHE A 145 5.92 8.70 -10.60
CA PHE A 145 6.30 9.91 -9.89
C PHE A 145 7.00 10.91 -10.81
N VAL A 146 6.88 12.20 -10.47
CA VAL A 146 7.52 13.30 -11.21
C VAL A 146 9.02 13.31 -10.97
N ASP A 147 9.83 13.40 -12.03
CA ASP A 147 11.28 13.66 -11.94
C ASP A 147 11.75 14.72 -12.95
N LEU A 148 12.98 15.22 -12.77
CA LEU A 148 13.56 16.32 -13.56
C LEU A 148 13.78 15.98 -15.04
N LYS A 149 13.93 14.70 -15.37
CA LYS A 149 14.27 14.25 -16.73
C LYS A 149 13.22 13.34 -17.35
N ASP A 150 12.54 12.53 -16.53
CA ASP A 150 11.57 11.55 -16.98
C ASP A 150 10.56 11.22 -15.85
N VAL A 151 9.71 10.22 -16.05
CA VAL A 151 8.84 9.64 -15.03
C VAL A 151 9.60 8.59 -14.24
N LYS A 152 9.63 8.72 -12.92
CA LYS A 152 10.17 7.68 -12.02
C LYS A 152 9.09 6.66 -11.70
N GLU A 153 9.49 5.40 -11.54
CA GLU A 153 8.56 4.32 -11.13
C GLU A 153 8.62 3.99 -9.62
N ILE A 154 9.54 4.63 -8.89
CA ILE A 154 9.72 4.47 -7.45
C ILE A 154 9.96 5.84 -6.80
N LEU A 155 9.49 6.01 -5.57
CA LEU A 155 9.67 7.21 -4.78
C LEU A 155 10.69 6.97 -3.67
N GLU A 156 11.58 7.95 -3.47
CA GLU A 156 12.51 7.94 -2.35
C GLU A 156 11.79 8.30 -1.04
N LEU A 157 11.79 7.36 -0.09
CA LEU A 157 11.05 7.44 1.16
C LEU A 157 11.95 7.17 2.37
N HIS A 158 11.45 7.53 3.54
CA HIS A 158 12.11 7.22 4.80
C HIS A 158 11.65 5.85 5.32
N GLU A 159 12.51 5.22 6.11
CA GLU A 159 12.10 4.08 6.92
C GLU A 159 11.01 4.52 7.90
N LEU A 160 9.91 3.76 7.92
CA LEU A 160 8.81 3.97 8.85
C LEU A 160 9.29 3.63 10.26
N ASN A 161 8.93 4.47 11.21
CA ASN A 161 9.12 4.23 12.64
C ASN A 161 7.73 4.07 13.29
N ASN A 162 7.67 3.81 14.60
CA ASN A 162 6.39 3.72 15.34
C ASN A 162 5.68 5.08 15.49
N GLY A 163 6.01 6.09 14.68
CA GLY A 163 5.41 7.41 14.69
C GLY A 163 4.64 7.70 13.40
N SER A 164 3.94 8.82 13.39
CA SER A 164 3.15 9.25 12.23
C SER A 164 4.05 9.62 11.05
N TYR A 165 3.72 9.08 9.87
CA TYR A 165 4.40 9.38 8.62
C TYR A 165 3.38 9.86 7.60
N TYR A 166 3.42 11.16 7.29
CA TYR A 166 2.46 11.80 6.39
C TYR A 166 3.09 12.07 5.03
N LEU A 167 2.32 11.79 3.98
CA LEU A 167 2.64 12.12 2.60
C LEU A 167 1.69 13.22 2.13
N ALA A 168 2.23 14.16 1.35
CA ALA A 168 1.47 15.19 0.66
C ALA A 168 1.46 14.86 -0.83
N ILE A 169 0.26 14.74 -1.39
CA ILE A 169 0.03 14.72 -2.83
C ILE A 169 -0.37 16.14 -3.24
N LEU A 170 0.42 16.74 -4.12
CA LEU A 170 0.32 18.14 -4.47
C LEU A 170 -0.38 18.31 -5.82
N MET A 171 -0.83 19.54 -6.10
CA MET A 171 -1.46 19.93 -7.37
C MET A 171 -2.83 19.29 -7.64
N LEU A 172 -3.60 18.99 -6.58
CA LEU A 172 -4.94 18.40 -6.66
C LEU A 172 -6.07 19.40 -6.98
N GLY A 173 -5.80 20.71 -6.98
CA GLY A 173 -6.84 21.74 -6.97
C GLY A 173 -7.68 21.90 -8.25
N ALA A 174 -7.51 21.04 -9.25
CA ALA A 174 -8.32 21.03 -10.47
C ALA A 174 -8.84 19.62 -10.75
N TYR A 175 -10.13 19.52 -11.10
CA TYR A 175 -10.86 18.31 -11.45
C TYR A 175 -11.06 17.26 -10.33
N GLN A 176 -10.06 17.00 -9.48
CA GLN A 176 -10.02 15.83 -8.61
C GLN A 176 -11.26 15.72 -7.70
N ASP A 177 -11.59 16.78 -6.97
CA ASP A 177 -12.68 16.77 -5.99
C ASP A 177 -14.06 16.50 -6.61
N THR A 178 -14.27 16.91 -7.87
CA THR A 178 -15.57 16.77 -8.55
C THR A 178 -15.72 15.43 -9.27
N ILE A 179 -14.61 14.76 -9.60
CA ILE A 179 -14.61 13.51 -10.38
C ILE A 179 -14.45 12.27 -9.48
N GLY A 180 -14.01 12.45 -8.22
CA GLY A 180 -13.81 11.35 -7.28
C GLY A 180 -15.01 10.42 -7.15
N ASP A 181 -14.74 9.12 -7.13
CA ASP A 181 -15.75 8.06 -6.98
C ASP A 181 -15.64 7.33 -5.64
N TYR A 182 -16.78 6.85 -5.17
CA TYR A 182 -16.95 6.12 -3.91
C TYR A 182 -16.54 4.64 -4.04
N HIS A 183 -15.40 4.38 -4.69
CA HIS A 183 -14.88 3.02 -4.83
C HIS A 183 -14.66 2.40 -3.45
N ASN A 184 -15.11 1.15 -3.24
CA ASN A 184 -15.18 0.49 -1.93
C ASN A 184 -15.93 1.26 -0.84
N LEU A 185 -16.81 2.18 -1.22
CA LEU A 185 -17.54 3.06 -0.30
C LEU A 185 -16.65 3.99 0.53
N PHE A 186 -15.40 4.22 0.10
CA PHE A 186 -14.61 5.32 0.65
C PHE A 186 -15.15 6.64 0.12
N GLY A 187 -15.64 7.49 1.02
CA GLY A 187 -16.20 8.77 0.63
C GLY A 187 -15.20 9.92 0.66
N ALA A 188 -15.73 11.14 0.55
CA ALA A 188 -14.92 12.35 0.49
C ALA A 188 -14.01 12.49 1.72
N ALA A 189 -12.80 12.98 1.49
CA ALA A 189 -11.84 13.20 2.56
C ALA A 189 -12.19 14.46 3.38
N ASN A 190 -11.67 14.55 4.61
CA ASN A 190 -11.76 15.80 5.37
C ASN A 190 -10.97 16.92 4.67
N GLU A 191 -11.56 18.11 4.58
CA GLU A 191 -10.93 19.29 3.99
C GLU A 191 -10.82 20.43 5.02
N ALA A 192 -9.72 21.18 4.95
CA ALA A 192 -9.49 22.35 5.79
C ALA A 192 -9.10 23.55 4.93
N HIS A 193 -9.84 24.66 5.07
CA HIS A 193 -9.50 25.92 4.43
C HIS A 193 -8.58 26.73 5.36
N ILE A 194 -7.33 26.92 4.95
CA ILE A 194 -6.32 27.65 5.72
C ILE A 194 -6.13 29.04 5.13
N ILE A 195 -6.16 30.07 5.97
CA ILE A 195 -5.84 31.46 5.60
C ILE A 195 -4.55 31.87 6.30
N MET A 196 -3.66 32.54 5.56
CA MET A 196 -2.54 33.26 6.13
C MET A 196 -2.86 34.75 6.23
N ASP A 197 -2.47 35.37 7.34
CA ASP A 197 -2.57 36.81 7.54
C ASP A 197 -1.31 37.55 7.07
N ASP A 198 -1.40 38.88 7.00
CA ASP A 198 -0.31 39.74 6.56
C ASP A 198 0.93 39.71 7.49
N SER A 199 0.78 39.17 8.71
CA SER A 199 1.87 39.01 9.67
C SER A 199 2.61 37.67 9.55
N GLY A 200 2.15 36.79 8.65
CA GLY A 200 2.69 35.44 8.47
C GLY A 200 2.11 34.40 9.45
N GLY A 201 1.09 34.77 10.23
CA GLY A 201 0.28 33.84 11.00
C GLY A 201 -0.69 33.06 10.10
N TRP A 202 -1.13 31.89 10.55
CA TRP A 202 -2.13 31.09 9.84
C TRP A 202 -3.25 30.65 10.78
N HIS A 203 -4.46 30.48 10.24
CA HIS A 203 -5.59 29.91 10.97
C HIS A 203 -6.50 29.09 10.05
N ILE A 204 -7.19 28.11 10.63
CA ILE A 204 -8.22 27.33 9.93
C ILE A 204 -9.49 28.16 9.88
N LYS A 205 -9.92 28.53 8.68
CA LYS A 205 -11.16 29.27 8.44
C LYS A 205 -12.38 28.36 8.53
N GLN A 206 -12.27 27.16 7.98
CA GLN A 206 -13.37 26.23 7.81
C GLN A 206 -12.83 24.80 7.77
N ILE A 207 -13.58 23.88 8.36
CA ILE A 207 -13.40 22.45 8.21
C ILE A 207 -14.66 21.93 7.51
N VAL A 208 -14.47 21.16 6.43
CA VAL A 208 -15.51 20.37 5.81
C VAL A 208 -15.21 18.93 6.18
N ASN A 209 -16.12 18.33 6.95
CA ASN A 209 -15.97 16.93 7.33
C ASN A 209 -16.20 16.06 6.10
N GLY A 210 -15.37 15.04 5.96
CA GLY A 210 -15.56 13.99 4.98
C GLY A 210 -16.74 13.08 5.33
N ASP A 211 -16.98 12.10 4.47
CA ASP A 211 -18.16 11.25 4.57
C ASP A 211 -18.03 10.19 5.67
N ARG A 212 -19.15 9.91 6.34
CA ARG A 212 -19.27 8.78 7.27
C ARG A 212 -19.83 7.56 6.56
N ASN A 213 -19.71 6.40 7.18
CA ASN A 213 -20.25 5.14 6.65
C ASN A 213 -21.76 5.26 6.30
N CYS A 214 -22.55 5.92 7.16
CA CYS A 214 -23.96 6.18 6.90
C CYS A 214 -24.23 7.11 5.70
N ASP A 215 -23.35 8.08 5.43
CA ASP A 215 -23.51 9.03 4.33
C ASP A 215 -23.31 8.30 2.99
N VAL A 216 -22.29 7.43 2.90
CA VAL A 216 -22.01 6.63 1.71
C VAL A 216 -23.07 5.53 1.49
N LEU A 217 -23.58 4.91 2.55
CA LEU A 217 -24.73 4.00 2.44
C LEU A 217 -25.98 4.72 1.92
N GLY A 218 -26.20 5.97 2.35
CA GLY A 218 -27.26 6.83 1.82
C GLY A 218 -27.06 7.12 0.32
N TYR A 219 -25.83 7.35 -0.11
CA TYR A 219 -25.48 7.56 -1.52
C TYR A 219 -25.91 6.37 -2.39
N VAL A 220 -25.60 5.14 -1.98
CA VAL A 220 -26.03 3.89 -2.64
C VAL A 220 -27.48 3.48 -2.35
N LYS A 221 -28.32 4.43 -1.90
CA LYS A 221 -29.78 4.33 -1.72
C LYS A 221 -30.25 3.40 -0.60
N TYR A 222 -29.39 3.08 0.36
CA TYR A 222 -29.85 2.45 1.59
C TYR A 222 -30.48 3.48 2.54
N ASN A 223 -31.54 3.05 3.23
CA ASN A 223 -32.10 3.79 4.34
C ASN A 223 -31.41 3.33 5.63
N THR A 224 -30.50 4.15 6.16
CA THR A 224 -29.71 3.84 7.34
C THR A 224 -30.56 3.64 8.61
N ASN A 225 -31.67 4.36 8.74
CA ASN A 225 -32.62 4.15 9.84
C ASN A 225 -33.32 2.79 9.74
N SER A 226 -33.68 2.37 8.53
CA SER A 226 -34.25 1.03 8.30
C SER A 226 -33.23 -0.07 8.57
N LEU A 227 -31.98 0.11 8.14
CA LEU A 227 -30.89 -0.84 8.44
C LEU A 227 -30.68 -1.00 9.95
N LEU A 228 -30.62 0.12 10.68
CA LEU A 228 -30.50 0.11 12.12
C LEU A 228 -31.68 -0.61 12.79
N ALA A 229 -32.92 -0.30 12.40
CA ALA A 229 -34.11 -0.93 12.97
C ALA A 229 -34.16 -2.45 12.70
N SER A 230 -33.76 -2.88 11.50
CA SER A 230 -33.63 -4.30 11.15
C SER A 230 -32.58 -5.00 12.01
N PHE A 231 -31.39 -4.39 12.15
CA PHE A 231 -30.31 -4.94 12.97
C PHE A 231 -30.69 -5.02 14.45
N GLU A 232 -31.32 -3.97 15.01
CA GLU A 232 -31.83 -3.97 16.39
C GLU A 232 -32.85 -5.11 16.61
N SER A 233 -33.72 -5.38 15.63
CA SER A 233 -34.67 -6.49 15.71
C SER A 233 -33.98 -7.86 15.76
N GLU A 234 -32.92 -8.07 14.98
CA GLU A 234 -32.14 -9.31 14.98
C GLU A 234 -31.41 -9.52 16.30
N VAL A 235 -30.80 -8.47 16.85
CA VAL A 235 -30.13 -8.51 18.16
C VAL A 235 -31.13 -8.85 19.28
N VAL A 236 -32.30 -8.23 19.28
CA VAL A 236 -33.38 -8.55 20.26
C VAL A 236 -33.85 -9.99 20.13
N GLN A 237 -33.94 -10.52 18.90
CA GLN A 237 -34.27 -11.92 18.69
C GLN A 237 -33.20 -12.86 19.25
N ALA A 238 -31.92 -12.60 18.96
CA ALA A 238 -30.81 -13.39 19.49
C ALA A 238 -30.78 -13.39 21.03
N GLN A 239 -31.12 -12.26 21.65
CA GLN A 239 -31.28 -12.15 23.10
C GLN A 239 -32.43 -13.02 23.62
N ARG A 240 -33.60 -13.01 22.97
CA ARG A 240 -34.76 -13.86 23.33
C ARG A 240 -34.45 -15.35 23.20
N GLU A 241 -33.61 -15.71 22.24
CA GLU A 241 -33.12 -17.08 22.02
C GLU A 241 -31.99 -17.46 23.00
N ASN A 242 -31.62 -16.58 23.95
CA ASN A 242 -30.52 -16.74 24.90
C ASN A 242 -29.15 -17.04 24.24
N LYS A 243 -28.94 -16.57 22.99
CA LYS A 243 -27.65 -16.66 22.31
C LYS A 243 -26.65 -15.61 22.80
N ILE A 244 -27.16 -14.48 23.27
CA ILE A 244 -26.39 -13.35 23.82
C ILE A 244 -27.07 -12.82 25.09
N SER A 245 -26.29 -12.23 25.97
CA SER A 245 -26.76 -11.54 27.17
C SER A 245 -27.35 -10.16 26.83
N LYS A 246 -28.06 -9.57 27.81
CA LYS A 246 -28.57 -8.20 27.67
C LYS A 246 -27.46 -7.16 27.49
N GLN A 247 -26.36 -7.32 28.21
CA GLN A 247 -25.24 -6.39 28.13
C GLN A 247 -24.57 -6.45 26.76
N GLU A 248 -24.33 -7.66 26.22
CA GLU A 248 -23.78 -7.84 24.88
C GLU A 248 -24.70 -7.27 23.81
N ALA A 249 -26.03 -7.45 23.95
CA ALA A 249 -27.00 -6.86 23.02
C ALA A 249 -26.92 -5.32 22.98
N GLU A 250 -26.81 -4.67 24.13
CA GLU A 250 -26.65 -3.21 24.22
C GLU A 250 -25.32 -2.75 23.59
N GLU A 251 -24.23 -3.46 23.86
CA GLU A 251 -22.91 -3.18 23.30
C GLU A 251 -22.87 -3.34 21.78
N ILE A 252 -23.42 -4.43 21.23
CA ILE A 252 -23.49 -4.67 19.78
C ILE A 252 -24.27 -3.56 19.07
N ILE A 253 -25.40 -3.12 19.63
CA ILE A 253 -26.21 -2.05 19.03
C ILE A 253 -25.46 -0.71 19.08
N ASN A 254 -24.76 -0.41 20.19
CA ASN A 254 -23.98 0.81 20.30
C ASN A 254 -22.81 0.82 19.31
N ASN A 255 -22.06 -0.29 19.20
CA ASN A 255 -20.96 -0.44 18.25
C ASN A 255 -21.44 -0.26 16.80
N TYR A 256 -22.62 -0.78 16.46
CA TYR A 256 -23.22 -0.57 15.13
C TYR A 256 -23.56 0.90 14.88
N LYS A 257 -24.13 1.60 15.86
CA LYS A 257 -24.45 3.03 15.76
C LYS A 257 -23.19 3.89 15.63
N GLU A 258 -22.14 3.56 16.39
CA GLU A 258 -20.84 4.22 16.31
C GLU A 258 -20.21 3.99 14.94
N SER A 259 -20.15 2.74 14.48
CA SER A 259 -19.60 2.38 13.16
C SER A 259 -20.31 3.11 12.01
N MET A 260 -21.64 3.26 12.07
CA MET A 260 -22.37 4.05 11.07
C MET A 260 -21.96 5.53 11.03
N ASN A 261 -21.54 6.09 12.16
CA ASN A 261 -21.11 7.49 12.27
C ASN A 261 -19.60 7.67 12.14
N GLN A 262 -18.82 6.59 12.04
CA GLN A 262 -17.38 6.66 11.80
C GLN A 262 -17.09 7.16 10.39
N TYR A 263 -15.94 7.81 10.28
CA TYR A 263 -15.33 8.21 9.01
C TYR A 263 -15.05 6.96 8.17
N THR A 264 -15.14 7.07 6.83
CA THR A 264 -14.99 5.89 5.96
C THR A 264 -13.58 5.33 5.91
N TYR A 265 -12.56 6.11 6.32
CA TYR A 265 -11.16 5.71 6.31
C TYR A 265 -10.75 5.05 7.63
N LEU A 266 -9.61 4.36 7.63
CA LEU A 266 -9.16 3.58 8.79
C LEU A 266 -8.72 4.49 9.95
N ASP A 267 -8.93 4.03 11.18
CA ASP A 267 -8.28 4.61 12.35
C ASP A 267 -6.81 4.13 12.39
N MET A 268 -5.87 5.08 12.47
CA MET A 268 -4.42 4.83 12.52
C MET A 268 -3.85 5.12 13.91
#